data_AF-A0A915JT82-F1
#
_entry.id   AF-A0A915JT82-F1
#
_cell.length_a   1.000
_cell.length_b   1.000
_cell.length_c   1.000
_cell.angle_alpha   90.00
_cell.angle_beta   90.00
_cell.angle_gamma   90.00
#
_symmetry.space_group_name_H-M   'P 1'
#
loop_
_entity.id
_entity.type
_entity.pdbx_description
1 polymer ?
#
loop_
_entity_poly.entity_id
_entity_poly.type
_entity_poly.pdbx_seq_one_letter_code
_entity_poly.pdbx_strand_id
1 'polypeptide(L)'
;MGEYNRGNVPPNELQIYTWMDCSLWELTSLIKEVNPDARRRGTVYDFAIVYPDSRGGYRLRDVGTTVSGTRGVDDSKTLQQMKFEIGDYMDVAVSVPGMRPPMRNRRNY
;
A
#
# COMPACT_ATOMS: atom_id res chain seq x y z
N MET A 1 2.36 -8.87 10.60
CA MET A 1 2.93 -10.03 9.87
C MET A 1 2.29 -11.37 10.17
N GLY A 2 1.68 -11.60 11.35
CA GLY A 2 0.92 -12.82 11.60
C GLY A 2 -0.26 -13.04 10.62
N GLU A 3 -0.80 -11.95 10.08
CA GLU A 3 -1.92 -11.95 9.12
C GLU A 3 -1.58 -12.53 7.74
N TYR A 4 -0.31 -12.49 7.33
CA TYR A 4 0.17 -13.05 6.06
C TYR A 4 0.74 -14.48 6.21
N ASN A 5 0.61 -15.08 7.39
CA ASN A 5 1.30 -16.33 7.71
C ASN A 5 0.45 -17.55 7.32
N ARG A 6 1.08 -18.59 6.75
CA ARG A 6 0.45 -19.86 6.32
C ARG A 6 -0.65 -19.73 5.25
N GLY A 7 -0.50 -18.79 4.32
CA GLY A 7 -1.47 -18.58 3.23
C GLY A 7 -2.73 -17.83 3.64
N ASN A 8 -2.76 -17.29 4.87
CA ASN A 8 -3.77 -16.31 5.24
C ASN A 8 -3.43 -14.95 4.66
N VAL A 9 -4.47 -14.19 4.36
CA VAL A 9 -4.44 -12.80 3.94
C VAL A 9 -5.45 -12.03 4.81
N PRO A 10 -5.24 -10.72 5.06
CA PRO A 10 -6.19 -9.92 5.81
C PRO A 10 -7.60 -9.95 5.17
N PRO A 11 -8.69 -9.96 5.97
CA PRO A 11 -10.05 -10.04 5.45
C PRO A 11 -10.50 -8.79 4.67
N ASN A 12 -9.76 -7.67 4.80
CA ASN A 12 -9.98 -6.40 4.10
C ASN A 12 -9.15 -6.28 2.81
N GLU A 13 -8.83 -7.40 2.16
CA GLU A 13 -8.13 -7.43 0.88
C GLU A 13 -8.95 -6.78 -0.24
N LEU A 14 -8.26 -6.03 -1.11
CA LEU A 14 -8.80 -5.52 -2.36
C LEU A 14 -8.02 -6.10 -3.54
N GLN A 15 -8.70 -6.81 -4.43
CA GLN A 15 -8.11 -7.35 -5.64
C GLN A 15 -8.23 -6.37 -6.80
N ILE A 16 -7.11 -6.07 -7.44
CA ILE A 16 -7.00 -5.10 -8.54
C ILE A 16 -6.37 -5.81 -9.74
N TYR A 17 -7.05 -5.74 -10.89
CA TYR A 17 -6.47 -6.12 -12.17
C TYR A 17 -5.80 -4.91 -12.81
N THR A 18 -4.47 -4.95 -12.95
CA THR A 18 -3.70 -3.85 -13.50
C THR A 18 -2.40 -4.35 -14.16
N TRP A 19 -1.62 -3.44 -14.71
CA TRP A 19 -0.37 -3.70 -15.43
C TRP A 19 0.83 -3.11 -14.68
N MET A 20 2.05 -3.51 -15.08
CA MET A 20 3.30 -3.10 -14.42
C MET A 20 3.63 -1.60 -14.54
N ASP A 21 3.00 -0.91 -15.48
CA ASP A 21 3.08 0.54 -15.65
C ASP A 21 2.10 1.31 -14.74
N CYS A 22 1.25 0.62 -13.99
CA CYS A 22 0.32 1.25 -13.05
C CYS A 22 1.07 2.03 -11.96
N SER A 23 0.63 3.27 -11.77
CA SER A 23 1.22 4.23 -10.84
C SER A 23 0.60 4.19 -9.45
N LEU A 24 1.32 4.67 -8.44
CA LEU A 24 0.78 4.82 -7.08
C LEU A 24 -0.47 5.71 -7.04
N TRP A 25 -0.56 6.71 -7.92
CA TRP A 25 -1.76 7.53 -8.04
C TRP A 25 -2.99 6.74 -8.53
N GLU A 26 -2.82 5.86 -9.51
CA GLU A 26 -3.91 5.03 -10.02
C GLU A 26 -4.38 4.04 -8.95
N LEU A 27 -3.45 3.40 -8.22
CA LEU A 27 -3.79 2.56 -7.07
C LEU A 27 -4.55 3.35 -6.00
N THR A 28 -4.11 4.57 -5.70
CA THR A 28 -4.80 5.46 -4.76
C THR A 28 -6.22 5.78 -5.23
N SER A 29 -6.42 5.97 -6.53
CA SER A 29 -7.72 6.28 -7.11
C SER A 29 -8.69 5.11 -6.98
N LEU A 30 -8.22 3.88 -7.20
CA LEU A 30 -9.01 2.66 -7.00
C LEU A 30 -9.39 2.45 -5.52
N ILE A 31 -8.46 2.69 -4.59
CA ILE A 31 -8.75 2.58 -3.15
C ILE A 31 -9.83 3.57 -2.72
N LYS A 32 -9.81 4.79 -3.27
CA LYS A 32 -10.84 5.81 -3.01
C LYS A 32 -12.22 5.39 -3.49
N GLU A 33 -12.32 4.61 -4.57
CA GLU A 33 -13.62 4.14 -5.06
C GLU A 33 -14.29 3.22 -4.04
N VAL A 34 -13.52 2.34 -3.41
CA VAL A 34 -14.00 1.33 -2.44
C VAL A 34 -14.12 1.89 -1.02
N ASN A 35 -13.28 2.84 -0.62
CA ASN A 35 -13.30 3.45 0.70
C ASN A 35 -13.56 4.98 0.61
N PRO A 36 -14.83 5.43 0.74
CA PRO A 36 -15.19 6.84 0.67
C PRO A 36 -14.50 7.72 1.73
N ASP A 37 -14.26 7.19 2.93
CA ASP A 37 -13.62 7.94 4.03
C ASP A 37 -12.18 8.31 3.70
N ALA A 38 -11.52 7.51 2.86
CA ALA A 38 -10.16 7.77 2.38
C ALA A 38 -10.09 8.95 1.39
N ARG A 39 -11.22 9.37 0.79
CA ARG A 39 -11.24 10.48 -0.19
C ARG A 39 -10.89 11.83 0.43
N ARG A 40 -11.06 11.99 1.74
CA ARG A 40 -10.87 13.26 2.45
C ARG A 40 -9.52 13.89 2.09
N ARG A 41 -9.54 15.17 1.70
CA ARG A 41 -8.32 15.93 1.36
C ARG A 41 -7.34 15.89 2.53
N GLY A 42 -6.08 15.62 2.24
CA GLY A 42 -5.01 15.43 3.22
C GLY A 42 -4.83 13.99 3.69
N THR A 43 -5.68 13.04 3.26
CA THR A 43 -5.46 11.61 3.56
C THR A 43 -4.17 11.12 2.94
N VAL A 44 -3.31 10.52 3.76
CA VAL A 44 -2.01 9.99 3.37
C VAL A 44 -2.13 8.50 3.13
N TYR A 45 -1.59 8.02 2.01
CA TYR A 45 -1.55 6.62 1.62
C TYR A 45 -0.10 6.19 1.54
N ASP A 46 0.34 5.37 2.49
CA ASP A 46 1.71 4.87 2.57
C ASP A 46 1.74 3.45 2.02
N PHE A 47 2.50 3.27 0.93
CA PHE A 47 2.55 2.02 0.18
C PHE A 47 3.80 1.23 0.55
N ALA A 48 3.63 -0.08 0.73
CA ALA A 48 4.72 -1.02 0.90
C ALA A 48 4.44 -2.32 0.15
N ILE A 49 5.50 -2.89 -0.42
CA ILE A 49 5.45 -4.21 -1.04
C ILE A 49 5.70 -5.27 0.03
N VAL A 50 4.83 -6.26 0.07
CA VAL A 50 4.94 -7.44 0.93
C VAL A 50 5.37 -8.61 0.05
N TYR A 51 6.55 -9.15 0.28
CA TYR A 51 7.15 -10.20 -0.54
C TYR A 51 7.64 -11.36 0.32
N PRO A 52 7.66 -12.60 -0.19
CA PRO A 52 8.11 -13.76 0.58
C PRO A 52 9.61 -13.69 0.89
N ASP A 53 10.00 -14.05 2.11
CA ASP A 53 11.40 -14.22 2.50
C ASP A 53 11.87 -15.66 2.29
N SER A 54 13.09 -15.80 1.77
CA SER A 54 13.82 -17.05 1.59
C SER A 54 13.93 -17.91 2.86
N ARG A 55 13.86 -17.29 4.04
CA ARG A 55 13.95 -17.96 5.35
C ARG A 55 12.58 -18.37 5.92
N GLY A 56 11.52 -18.20 5.13
CA GLY A 56 10.14 -18.38 5.55
C GLY A 56 9.53 -17.09 6.13
N GLY A 57 8.26 -16.84 5.81
CA GLY A 57 7.55 -15.62 6.18
C GLY A 57 7.53 -14.58 5.06
N TYR A 58 7.03 -13.40 5.37
CA TYR A 58 6.96 -12.26 4.45
C TYR A 58 7.78 -11.10 4.99
N ARG A 59 8.30 -10.25 4.10
CA ARG A 59 8.96 -8.99 4.43
C ARG A 59 8.21 -7.83 3.78
N LEU A 60 8.33 -6.66 4.40
CA LEU A 60 7.78 -5.41 3.91
C LEU A 60 8.92 -4.55 3.38
N ARG A 61 8.67 -3.86 2.27
CA ARG A 61 9.54 -2.82 1.74
C ARG A 61 8.70 -1.60 1.42
N ASP A 62 8.96 -0.50 2.11
CA ASP A 62 8.31 0.78 1.84
C ASP A 62 8.68 1.26 0.43
N VAL A 63 7.69 1.71 -0.33
CA VAL A 63 7.89 2.11 -1.73
C VAL A 63 7.55 3.56 -2.03
N GLY A 64 6.65 4.18 -1.28
CA GLY A 64 6.33 5.58 -1.48
C GLY A 64 5.03 6.00 -0.80
N THR A 65 4.67 7.26 -0.96
CA THR A 65 3.49 7.84 -0.33
C THR A 65 2.73 8.76 -1.29
N THR A 66 1.40 8.67 -1.30
CA THR A 66 0.54 9.64 -2.00
C THR A 66 -0.35 10.38 -1.02
N VAL A 67 -0.84 11.56 -1.40
CA VAL A 67 -1.71 12.39 -0.55
C VAL A 67 -2.96 12.81 -1.33
N SER A 68 -4.14 12.60 -0.74
CA SER A 68 -5.40 13.02 -1.38
C SER A 68 -5.47 14.54 -1.52
N GLY A 69 -5.58 15.02 -2.75
CA GLY A 69 -5.74 16.45 -3.07
C GLY A 69 -4.44 17.24 -3.16
N THR A 70 -3.27 16.58 -3.03
CA THR A 70 -1.95 17.19 -3.20
C THR A 70 -1.11 16.28 -4.09
N ARG A 71 -0.50 16.84 -5.14
CA ARG A 71 0.39 16.07 -6.02
C ARG A 71 1.72 15.80 -5.30
N GLY A 72 2.07 14.53 -5.16
CA GLY A 72 3.32 14.04 -4.61
C GLY A 72 4.37 13.71 -5.67
N VAL A 73 5.61 13.53 -5.24
CA VAL A 73 6.72 13.07 -6.11
C VAL A 73 6.61 11.58 -6.46
N ASP A 74 6.01 10.80 -5.57
CA ASP A 74 5.83 9.35 -5.75
C ASP A 74 4.57 9.00 -6.56
N ASP A 75 3.70 9.97 -6.84
CA ASP A 75 2.41 9.74 -7.52
C ASP A 75 2.57 9.04 -8.87
N SER A 76 3.62 9.38 -9.62
CA SER A 76 3.92 8.80 -10.93
C SER A 76 4.77 7.53 -10.87
N LYS A 77 5.11 7.05 -9.67
CA LYS A 77 5.97 5.87 -9.51
C LYS A 77 5.19 4.61 -9.85
N THR A 78 5.72 3.80 -10.77
CA THR A 78 5.02 2.62 -11.28
C THR A 78 5.39 1.33 -10.54
N LEU A 79 4.55 0.30 -10.63
CA LEU A 79 4.83 -1.04 -10.09
C LEU A 79 6.20 -1.57 -10.57
N GLN A 80 6.51 -1.38 -11.85
CA GLN A 80 7.80 -1.75 -12.44
C GLN A 80 8.97 -1.01 -11.79
N GLN A 81 8.86 0.32 -11.61
CA GLN A 81 9.91 1.13 -10.97
C GLN A 81 10.11 0.74 -9.50
N MET A 82 9.06 0.24 -8.86
CA MET A 82 9.11 -0.27 -7.50
C MET A 82 9.62 -1.71 -7.42
N LYS A 83 9.94 -2.37 -8.54
CA LYS A 83 10.33 -3.79 -8.59
C LYS A 83 9.29 -4.69 -7.92
N PHE A 84 8.02 -4.45 -8.22
CA PHE A 84 6.95 -5.36 -7.85
C PHE A 84 7.03 -6.60 -8.74
N GLU A 85 6.83 -7.79 -8.16
CA GLU A 85 6.80 -9.06 -8.89
C GLU A 85 5.46 -9.76 -8.70
N ILE A 86 5.08 -10.59 -9.68
CA ILE A 86 3.87 -11.41 -9.55
C ILE A 86 4.06 -12.38 -8.40
N GLY A 87 3.16 -12.34 -7.42
CA GLY A 87 3.25 -13.09 -6.17
C GLY A 87 3.55 -12.21 -4.95
N ASP A 88 3.95 -10.95 -5.17
CA ASP A 88 3.99 -9.94 -4.12
C ASP A 88 2.58 -9.43 -3.81
N TYR A 89 2.38 -8.97 -2.58
CA TYR A 89 1.21 -8.19 -2.17
C TYR A 89 1.58 -6.72 -1.99
N MET A 90 0.56 -5.85 -2.03
CA MET A 90 0.71 -4.43 -1.73
C MET A 90 -0.04 -4.13 -0.42
N ASP A 91 0.69 -3.65 0.58
CA ASP A 91 0.14 -3.12 1.81
C ASP A 91 -0.01 -1.59 1.70
N VAL A 92 -1.18 -1.07 2.08
CA VAL A 92 -1.46 0.36 2.02
C VAL A 92 -2.00 0.85 3.35
N ALA A 93 -1.20 1.64 4.05
CA ALA A 93 -1.63 2.29 5.27
C ALA A 93 -2.33 3.63 4.95
N VAL A 94 -3.62 3.73 5.26
CA VAL A 94 -4.45 4.91 5.01
C VAL A 94 -4.57 5.73 6.29
N SER A 95 -4.08 6.97 6.28
CA SER A 95 -4.11 7.90 7.41
C SER A 95 -4.97 9.12 7.10
N VAL A 96 -6.20 9.14 7.60
CA VAL A 96 -7.17 10.22 7.37
C VAL A 96 -6.89 11.41 8.31
N PRO A 97 -6.95 12.69 7.86
CA PRO A 97 -6.67 13.84 8.71
C PRO A 97 -7.64 13.96 9.89
N GLY A 98 -7.08 14.15 11.09
CA GLY A 98 -7.83 14.24 12.34
C GLY A 98 -8.19 12.87 12.95
N MET A 99 -8.04 11.78 12.19
CA MET A 99 -7.98 10.43 12.74
C MET A 99 -6.54 10.21 13.19
N ARG A 100 -6.32 9.67 14.40
CA ARG A 100 -4.96 9.34 14.84
C ARG A 100 -4.34 8.45 13.75
N PRO A 101 -3.15 8.77 13.22
CA PRO A 101 -2.51 7.91 12.24
C PRO A 101 -2.44 6.50 12.83
N PRO A 102 -2.77 5.44 12.06
CA PRO A 102 -2.39 4.11 12.48
C PRO A 102 -0.90 4.16 12.83
N MET A 103 -0.58 3.89 14.09
CA MET A 103 0.81 3.83 14.55
C MET A 103 1.45 2.65 13.83
N ARG A 104 1.99 2.88 12.64
CA ARG A 104 2.91 1.94 11.99
C ARG A 104 4.08 1.84 12.93
N ASN A 105 4.09 0.75 13.72
CA ASN A 105 5.07 0.53 14.75
C ASN A 105 6.43 0.37 14.03
N ARG A 106 7.13 1.50 13.83
CA ARG A 106 8.49 1.62 13.28
C ARG A 106 9.54 0.98 14.19
N ARG A 107 9.17 -0.03 14.97
CA ARG A 107 10.08 -0.79 15.80
C ARG A 107 10.74 -1.80 14.88
N ASN A 108 12.00 -1.52 14.56
CA ASN A 108 13.02 -2.41 14.03
C ASN A 108 12.52 -3.78 13.54
N TYR A 109 12.60 -4.01 12.23
CA TYR A 109 12.65 -5.33 11.64
C TYR A 109 13.68 -5.35 10.51
#